data_AF-A0A938FXT4-F1
#
_entry.id   AF-A0A938FXT4-F1
#
_cell.length_a   1.000
_cell.length_b   1.000
_cell.length_c   1.000
_cell.angle_alpha   90.00
_cell.angle_beta   90.00
_cell.angle_gamma   90.00
#
_symmetry.space_group_name_H-M   'P 1'
#
loop_
_entity.id
_entity.type
_entity.pdbx_description
1 polymer ?
#
loop_
_entity_poly.entity_id
_entity_poly.type
_entity_poly.pdbx_seq_one_letter_code
_entity_poly.pdbx_strand_id
1 'polypeptide(L)'
;MPYGLLRVLAGLALLGLGAASGLAFLARYHWRLELLTHGRAHYLVISAAMAAAFLLARRVRLAAAAAMVALVNATVVFPSFAAARIEAGEVAGSQRLRLAMLNVYWKNRHFEPTLGWLRQPSPDVAVIIEITQAWESQADSLRDLFPFRVSVPEGWGNGLAILSRHPITAERVLWPFGGRPAIVVRLEVSARPVTLIGVHPDAPSRWGTASRDRHLRNLGRTVADLPRPLVVAGDFNTTPWSYAFTDFVRATELRPTFIGPTWPAGLARFGIPIDHLLTSPDLPVASLIRGPAFGSDHAPILAEMLLTAPAVVRGPSGPPPPALPALVFHCDGYPEPRRSESRYSRRSPACR
;
A
#
# COMPACT_ATOMS: atom_id res chain seq x y z
N MET A 1 -5.81 -41.60 26.73
CA MET A 1 -4.94 -40.45 27.07
C MET A 1 -4.70 -39.45 25.92
N PRO A 2 -4.32 -39.81 24.68
CA PRO A 2 -3.93 -38.81 23.66
C PRO A 2 -5.10 -37.92 23.15
N TYR A 3 -6.33 -38.44 23.14
CA TYR A 3 -7.51 -37.69 22.70
C TYR A 3 -7.95 -36.56 23.64
N GLY A 4 -7.55 -36.58 24.91
CA GLY A 4 -7.88 -35.53 25.88
C GLY A 4 -7.05 -34.28 25.63
N LEU A 5 -5.73 -34.44 25.49
CA LEU A 5 -4.79 -33.35 25.24
C LEU A 5 -5.11 -32.61 23.93
N LEU A 6 -5.34 -33.33 22.83
CA LEU A 6 -5.65 -32.71 21.54
C LEU A 6 -6.92 -31.85 21.60
N ARG A 7 -7.94 -32.29 22.35
CA ARG A 7 -9.19 -31.52 22.54
C ARG A 7 -8.96 -30.25 23.33
N VAL A 8 -8.16 -30.32 24.40
CA VAL A 8 -7.80 -29.14 25.20
C VAL A 8 -7.03 -28.15 24.34
N LEU A 9 -6.03 -28.61 23.58
CA LEU A 9 -5.25 -27.76 22.67
C LEU A 9 -6.12 -27.11 21.59
N ALA A 10 -7.04 -27.86 20.98
CA ALA A 10 -7.96 -27.31 19.98
C ALA A 10 -8.93 -26.26 20.58
N GLY A 11 -9.40 -26.48 21.82
CA GLY A 11 -10.22 -25.51 22.55
C GLY A 11 -9.45 -24.23 22.88
N LEU A 12 -8.21 -24.37 23.37
CA LEU A 12 -7.33 -23.22 23.64
C LEU A 12 -6.98 -22.45 22.36
N ALA A 13 -6.73 -23.14 21.26
CA ALA A 13 -6.49 -22.50 19.96
C ALA A 13 -7.72 -21.69 19.50
N LEU A 14 -8.93 -22.25 19.62
CA LEU A 14 -10.15 -21.54 19.27
C LEU A 14 -10.37 -20.31 20.18
N LEU A 15 -10.13 -20.45 21.48
CA LEU A 15 -10.23 -19.34 22.43
C LEU A 15 -9.23 -18.23 22.07
N GLY A 16 -7.99 -18.59 21.74
CA GLY A 16 -6.95 -17.66 21.30
C GLY A 16 -7.33 -16.93 20.01
N LEU A 17 -7.88 -17.64 19.02
CA LEU A 17 -8.38 -17.02 17.77
C LEU A 17 -9.55 -16.07 18.03
N GLY A 18 -10.49 -16.48 18.89
CA GLY A 18 -11.62 -15.63 19.30
C GLY A 18 -11.15 -14.36 20.01
N ALA A 19 -10.22 -14.49 20.96
CA ALA A 19 -9.62 -13.36 21.68
C ALA A 19 -8.86 -12.43 20.72
N ALA A 20 -8.01 -12.95 19.84
CA ALA A 20 -7.29 -12.15 18.84
C ALA A 20 -8.26 -11.39 17.92
N SER A 21 -9.32 -12.06 17.45
CA SER A 21 -10.35 -11.47 16.58
C SER A 21 -11.13 -10.35 17.28
N GLY A 22 -11.50 -10.56 18.55
CA GLY A 22 -12.20 -9.57 19.37
C GLY A 22 -11.32 -8.37 19.72
N LEU A 23 -10.11 -8.63 20.21
CA LEU A 23 -9.14 -7.59 20.58
C LEU A 23 -8.70 -6.74 19.38
N ALA A 24 -8.68 -7.30 18.17
CA ALA A 24 -8.38 -6.54 16.95
C ALA A 24 -9.43 -5.44 16.64
N PHE A 25 -10.63 -5.44 17.24
CA PHE A 25 -11.57 -4.31 17.13
C PHE A 25 -11.17 -3.11 18.00
N LEU A 26 -10.31 -3.33 18.99
CA LEU A 26 -9.74 -2.29 19.85
C LEU A 26 -8.42 -1.73 19.30
N ALA A 27 -8.07 -2.05 18.05
CA ALA A 27 -6.84 -1.64 17.38
C ALA A 27 -6.57 -0.12 17.42
N ARG A 28 -7.62 0.71 17.39
CA ARG A 28 -7.51 2.18 17.45
C ARG A 28 -6.97 2.69 18.79
N TYR A 29 -7.11 1.92 19.87
CA TYR A 29 -6.74 2.35 21.21
C TYR A 29 -5.30 2.00 21.58
N HIS A 30 -4.72 0.96 20.95
CA HIS A 30 -3.37 0.53 21.27
C HIS A 30 -2.70 -0.21 20.10
N TRP A 31 -1.49 0.20 19.75
CA TRP A 31 -0.74 -0.32 18.60
C TRP A 31 -0.53 -1.85 18.64
N ARG A 32 -0.34 -2.45 19.83
CA ARG A 32 -0.24 -3.91 19.96
C ARG A 32 -1.50 -4.64 19.50
N LEU A 33 -2.67 -4.03 19.69
CA LEU A 33 -3.94 -4.58 19.23
C LEU A 33 -4.12 -4.37 17.72
N GLU A 34 -3.50 -3.32 17.16
CA GLU A 34 -3.42 -3.11 15.72
C GLU A 34 -2.67 -4.22 15.01
N LEU A 35 -1.60 -4.76 15.61
CA LEU A 35 -0.88 -5.92 15.05
C LEU A 35 -1.78 -7.16 14.86
N LEU A 36 -2.78 -7.35 15.72
CA LEU A 36 -3.74 -8.44 15.60
C LEU A 36 -4.63 -8.28 14.35
N THR A 37 -4.76 -7.07 13.81
CA THR A 37 -5.54 -6.85 12.59
C THR A 37 -4.88 -7.57 11.41
N HIS A 38 -3.55 -7.62 11.31
CA HIS A 38 -2.86 -8.18 10.15
C HIS A 38 -3.17 -9.68 9.93
N GLY A 39 -3.47 -10.42 11.00
CA GLY A 39 -3.78 -11.85 10.95
C GLY A 39 -5.23 -12.21 10.61
N ARG A 40 -6.13 -11.25 10.38
CA ARG A 40 -7.58 -11.54 10.20
C ARG A 40 -7.89 -12.54 9.09
N ALA A 41 -7.17 -12.50 7.97
CA ALA A 41 -7.33 -13.48 6.89
C ALA A 41 -6.91 -14.90 7.35
N HIS A 42 -5.83 -15.01 8.12
CA HIS A 42 -5.39 -16.28 8.71
C HIS A 42 -6.40 -16.79 9.74
N TYR A 43 -6.93 -15.90 10.59
CA TYR A 43 -7.93 -16.26 11.59
C TYR A 43 -9.20 -16.81 10.92
N LEU A 44 -9.65 -16.19 9.84
CA LEU A 44 -10.76 -16.67 9.01
C LEU A 44 -10.50 -18.10 8.50
N VAL A 45 -9.36 -18.33 7.83
CA VAL A 45 -9.06 -19.65 7.24
C VAL A 45 -8.91 -20.73 8.31
N ILE A 46 -8.18 -20.44 9.39
CA ILE A 46 -7.94 -21.41 10.47
C ILE A 46 -9.26 -21.73 11.18
N SER A 47 -10.07 -20.73 11.54
CA SER A 47 -11.35 -20.96 12.22
C SER A 47 -12.37 -21.67 11.32
N ALA A 48 -12.40 -21.39 10.01
CA ALA A 48 -13.22 -22.14 9.06
C ALA A 48 -12.80 -23.62 8.97
N ALA A 49 -11.49 -23.89 8.91
CA ALA A 49 -10.97 -25.26 8.92
C ALA A 49 -11.28 -25.99 10.24
N MET A 50 -11.16 -25.31 11.38
CA MET A 50 -11.55 -25.84 12.68
C MET A 50 -13.05 -26.13 12.76
N ALA A 51 -13.91 -25.25 12.22
CA ALA A 51 -15.34 -25.47 12.17
C ALA A 51 -15.70 -26.75 11.40
N ALA A 52 -15.10 -26.95 10.22
CA ALA A 52 -15.25 -28.17 9.43
C ALA A 52 -14.75 -29.41 10.20
N ALA A 53 -13.56 -29.35 10.80
CA ALA A 53 -13.00 -30.45 11.58
C ALA A 53 -13.88 -30.83 12.79
N PHE A 54 -14.40 -29.84 13.52
CA PHE A 54 -15.32 -30.08 14.64
C PHE A 54 -16.67 -30.63 14.19
N LEU A 55 -17.17 -30.21 13.02
CA LEU A 55 -18.40 -30.76 12.44
C LEU A 55 -18.22 -32.23 12.07
N LEU A 56 -17.11 -32.58 11.40
CA LEU A 56 -16.73 -33.97 11.08
C LEU A 56 -16.58 -34.82 12.35
N ALA A 57 -16.05 -34.24 13.44
CA ALA A 57 -15.96 -34.88 14.74
C ALA A 57 -17.27 -34.87 15.55
N ARG A 58 -18.39 -34.43 14.96
CA ARG A 58 -19.72 -34.28 15.58
C ARG A 58 -19.74 -33.42 16.86
N ARG A 59 -18.82 -32.44 16.95
CA ARG A 59 -18.70 -31.47 18.05
C ARG A 59 -19.41 -30.17 17.70
N VAL A 60 -20.73 -30.23 17.57
CA VAL A 60 -21.55 -29.13 17.05
C VAL A 60 -21.37 -27.79 17.78
N ARG A 61 -21.19 -27.78 19.11
CA ARG A 61 -20.98 -26.55 19.88
C ARG A 61 -19.64 -25.88 19.54
N LEU A 62 -18.57 -26.66 19.42
CA LEU A 62 -17.25 -26.15 19.03
C LEU A 62 -17.23 -25.74 17.55
N ALA A 63 -17.92 -26.48 16.69
CA ALA A 63 -18.10 -26.12 15.29
C ALA A 63 -18.81 -24.76 15.15
N ALA A 64 -19.91 -24.55 15.89
CA ALA A 64 -20.63 -23.29 15.90
C ALA A 64 -19.77 -22.13 16.42
N ALA A 65 -19.01 -22.34 17.51
CA ALA A 65 -18.09 -21.32 18.03
C ALA A 65 -16.98 -20.97 17.01
N ALA A 66 -16.38 -21.95 16.35
CA ALA A 66 -15.39 -21.73 15.30
C ALA A 66 -15.99 -21.04 14.07
N ALA A 67 -17.19 -21.41 13.65
CA ALA A 67 -17.91 -20.76 12.57
C ALA A 67 -18.25 -19.30 12.89
N MET A 68 -18.58 -18.97 14.14
CA MET A 68 -18.79 -17.59 14.58
C MET A 68 -17.51 -16.76 14.47
N VAL A 69 -16.36 -17.31 14.90
CA VAL A 69 -15.06 -16.64 14.75
C VAL A 69 -14.71 -16.44 13.27
N ALA A 70 -14.98 -17.43 12.42
CA ALA A 70 -14.80 -17.32 10.97
C ALA A 70 -15.70 -16.21 10.40
N LEU A 71 -16.97 -16.17 10.76
CA LEU A 71 -17.93 -15.18 10.30
C LEU A 71 -17.50 -13.75 10.67
N VAL A 72 -17.07 -13.54 11.92
CA VAL A 72 -16.57 -12.23 12.38
C VAL A 72 -15.40 -11.77 11.51
N ASN A 73 -14.44 -12.64 11.21
CA ASN A 73 -13.32 -12.26 10.34
C ASN A 73 -13.73 -12.09 8.87
N ALA A 74 -14.66 -12.92 8.37
CA ALA A 74 -15.21 -12.79 7.03
C ALA A 74 -15.86 -11.41 6.79
N THR A 75 -16.63 -10.90 7.77
CA THR A 75 -17.27 -9.56 7.66
C THR A 75 -16.28 -8.41 7.56
N VAL A 76 -15.03 -8.60 8.00
CA VAL A 76 -13.98 -7.58 7.96
C VAL A 76 -13.07 -7.77 6.73
N VAL A 77 -12.79 -9.02 6.37
CA VAL A 77 -11.87 -9.36 5.27
C VAL A 77 -12.55 -9.21 3.91
N PHE A 78 -13.76 -9.75 3.73
CA PHE A 78 -14.42 -9.77 2.41
C PHE A 78 -14.77 -8.41 1.81
N PRO A 79 -15.13 -7.36 2.58
CA PRO A 79 -15.32 -6.02 2.01
C PRO A 79 -14.08 -5.50 1.27
N SER A 80 -12.87 -5.88 1.71
CA SER A 80 -11.63 -5.48 1.01
C SER A 80 -11.49 -6.14 -0.37
N PHE A 81 -11.96 -7.39 -0.50
CA PHE A 81 -12.02 -8.08 -1.79
C PHE A 81 -13.11 -7.49 -2.70
N ALA A 82 -14.28 -7.18 -2.14
CA ALA A 82 -15.39 -6.61 -2.91
C ALA A 82 -15.14 -5.16 -3.36
N ALA A 83 -14.40 -4.38 -2.57
CA ALA A 83 -13.99 -3.02 -2.92
C ALA A 83 -12.94 -2.99 -4.04
N ALA A 84 -12.10 -4.02 -4.13
CA ALA A 84 -11.14 -4.22 -5.20
C ALA A 84 -11.83 -4.64 -6.51
N ARG A 85 -12.52 -3.68 -7.13
CA ARG A 85 -13.15 -3.90 -8.44
C ARG A 85 -12.09 -3.82 -9.53
N ILE A 86 -11.98 -4.91 -10.29
CA ILE A 86 -11.30 -4.91 -11.57
C ILE A 86 -12.36 -4.66 -12.63
N GLU A 87 -12.24 -3.52 -13.31
CA GLU A 87 -13.13 -3.19 -14.42
C GLU A 87 -12.57 -3.86 -15.67
N ALA A 88 -12.96 -5.12 -15.86
CA ALA A 88 -12.58 -5.91 -17.02
C ALA A 88 -13.36 -5.42 -18.25
N GLY A 89 -12.66 -4.81 -19.21
CA GLY A 89 -13.24 -4.41 -20.48
C GLY A 89 -12.43 -3.33 -21.19
N GLU A 90 -12.48 -3.32 -22.53
CA GLU A 90 -11.97 -2.19 -23.29
C GLU A 90 -13.02 -1.09 -23.29
N VAL A 91 -12.76 -0.01 -22.55
CA VAL A 91 -13.56 1.21 -22.70
C VAL A 91 -13.07 1.90 -23.98
N ALA A 92 -13.92 1.97 -25.01
CA ALA A 92 -13.58 2.62 -26.28
C ALA A 92 -13.05 4.03 -26.03
N GLY A 93 -11.85 4.33 -26.54
CA GLY A 93 -11.16 5.62 -26.35
C GLY A 93 -10.39 5.76 -25.02
N SER A 94 -10.40 4.76 -24.14
CA SER A 94 -9.51 4.75 -22.97
C SER A 94 -8.06 4.48 -23.38
N GLN A 95 -7.12 5.09 -22.66
CA GLN A 95 -5.68 4.83 -22.82
C GLN A 95 -5.20 3.98 -21.65
N ARG A 96 -4.33 3.00 -21.91
CA ARG A 96 -3.75 2.17 -20.86
C ARG A 96 -2.56 2.89 -20.23
N LEU A 97 -2.53 2.92 -18.90
CA LEU A 97 -1.37 3.35 -18.12
C LEU A 97 -0.90 2.15 -17.27
N ARG A 98 0.31 1.67 -17.55
CA ARG A 98 0.90 0.52 -16.86
C ARG A 98 1.86 0.99 -15.77
N LEU A 99 1.59 0.60 -14.54
CA LEU A 99 2.38 0.96 -13.36
C LEU A 99 2.99 -0.30 -12.74
N ALA A 100 4.32 -0.31 -12.63
CA ALA A 100 5.02 -1.28 -11.78
C ALA A 100 5.26 -0.68 -10.39
N MET A 101 5.03 -1.47 -9.35
CA MET A 101 5.31 -1.10 -7.97
C MET A 101 6.13 -2.19 -7.32
N LEU A 102 7.24 -1.83 -6.70
CA LEU A 102 8.16 -2.79 -6.10
C LEU A 102 8.90 -2.19 -4.90
N ASN A 103 8.76 -2.83 -3.74
CA ASN A 103 9.74 -2.70 -2.68
C ASN A 103 10.94 -3.61 -3.02
N VAL A 104 12.10 -2.99 -3.25
CA VAL A 104 13.30 -3.72 -3.70
C VAL A 104 14.04 -4.41 -2.57
N TYR A 105 13.64 -4.18 -1.31
CA TYR A 105 14.36 -4.52 -0.10
C TYR A 105 15.76 -3.90 -0.08
N TRP A 106 16.01 -2.89 0.74
CA TRP A 106 17.22 -2.06 0.65
C TRP A 106 18.56 -2.83 0.77
N LYS A 107 18.55 -4.03 1.38
CA LYS A 107 19.72 -4.93 1.48
C LYS A 107 19.90 -5.82 0.26
N ASN A 108 18.87 -6.01 -0.55
CA ASN A 108 18.93 -6.78 -1.78
C ASN A 108 19.96 -6.16 -2.74
N ARG A 109 20.77 -7.01 -3.36
CA ARG A 109 21.77 -6.67 -4.40
C ARG A 109 21.52 -7.44 -5.70
N HIS A 110 20.42 -8.17 -5.80
CA HIS A 110 19.97 -8.81 -7.03
C HIS A 110 19.32 -7.77 -7.97
N PHE A 111 20.16 -6.83 -8.43
CA PHE A 111 19.74 -5.72 -9.29
C PHE A 111 19.18 -6.22 -10.62
N GLU A 112 19.96 -7.01 -11.36
CA GLU A 112 19.63 -7.37 -12.74
C GLU A 112 18.31 -8.16 -12.89
N PRO A 113 17.96 -9.13 -12.04
CA PRO A 113 16.64 -9.77 -12.11
C PRO A 113 15.49 -8.77 -11.98
N THR A 114 15.63 -7.78 -11.10
CA THR A 114 14.61 -6.74 -10.87
C THR A 114 14.53 -5.77 -12.05
N LEU A 115 15.67 -5.29 -12.54
CA LEU A 115 15.74 -4.38 -13.69
C LEU A 115 15.28 -5.07 -14.98
N GLY A 116 15.64 -6.34 -15.18
CA GLY A 116 15.17 -7.18 -16.27
C GLY A 116 13.64 -7.36 -16.25
N TRP A 117 13.04 -7.51 -15.06
CA TRP A 117 11.59 -7.52 -14.91
C TRP A 117 10.93 -6.16 -15.16
N LEU A 118 11.63 -5.03 -15.08
CA LEU A 118 11.04 -3.76 -15.55
C LEU A 118 11.08 -3.65 -17.08
N ARG A 119 12.08 -4.25 -17.74
CA ARG A 119 12.22 -4.23 -19.21
C ARG A 119 11.17 -5.09 -19.92
N GLN A 120 10.86 -6.29 -19.43
CA GLN A 120 9.95 -7.22 -20.10
C GLN A 120 8.49 -6.75 -20.20
N PRO A 121 7.80 -6.42 -19.08
CA PRO A 121 6.49 -5.81 -19.15
C PRO A 121 6.59 -4.40 -19.71
N SER A 122 7.72 -3.69 -19.62
CA SER A 122 7.85 -2.30 -20.11
C SER A 122 6.70 -1.42 -19.58
N PRO A 123 6.58 -1.25 -18.25
CA PRO A 123 5.55 -0.38 -17.70
C PRO A 123 5.84 1.06 -18.09
N ASP A 124 4.82 1.90 -18.09
CA ASP A 124 4.95 3.32 -18.41
C ASP A 124 5.52 4.10 -17.23
N VAL A 125 5.25 3.64 -16.02
CA VAL A 125 5.79 4.19 -14.77
C VAL A 125 6.17 3.09 -13.78
N ALA A 126 7.17 3.37 -12.95
CA ALA A 126 7.60 2.47 -11.87
C ALA A 126 7.73 3.24 -10.55
N VAL A 127 7.13 2.71 -9.48
CA VAL A 127 7.30 3.19 -8.11
C VAL A 127 8.23 2.21 -7.39
N ILE A 128 9.44 2.67 -7.08
CA ILE A 128 10.50 1.86 -6.44
C ILE A 128 10.61 2.28 -4.98
N ILE A 129 10.31 1.35 -4.09
CA ILE A 129 10.31 1.54 -2.64
C ILE A 129 11.58 0.90 -2.06
N GLU A 130 12.15 1.50 -1.02
CA GLU A 130 13.44 1.12 -0.41
C GLU A 130 14.66 1.31 -1.33
N ILE A 131 14.57 2.25 -2.27
CA ILE A 131 15.68 2.55 -3.17
C ILE A 131 16.86 3.16 -2.39
N THR A 132 18.04 2.57 -2.51
CA THR A 132 19.29 3.10 -1.95
C THR A 132 20.11 3.77 -3.04
N GLN A 133 21.19 4.48 -2.67
CA GLN A 133 22.12 5.03 -3.66
C GLN A 133 22.68 3.95 -4.61
N ALA A 134 22.92 2.73 -4.11
CA ALA A 134 23.38 1.63 -4.95
C ALA A 134 22.31 1.20 -5.97
N TRP A 135 21.04 1.16 -5.55
CA TRP A 135 19.94 0.88 -6.47
C TRP A 135 19.73 2.00 -7.49
N GLU A 136 19.83 3.27 -7.08
CA GLU A 136 19.73 4.43 -7.97
C GLU A 136 20.78 4.35 -9.09
N SER A 137 22.04 4.06 -8.75
CA SER A 137 23.11 3.90 -9.74
C SER A 137 22.86 2.75 -10.72
N GLN A 138 22.18 1.68 -10.31
CA GLN A 138 21.84 0.57 -11.20
C GLN A 138 20.61 0.89 -12.06
N ALA A 139 19.66 1.65 -11.52
CA ALA A 139 18.48 2.14 -12.24
C ALA A 139 18.84 3.10 -13.41
N ASP A 140 20.06 3.64 -13.44
CA ASP A 140 20.58 4.36 -14.61
C ASP A 140 20.58 3.49 -15.88
N SER A 141 20.72 2.17 -15.78
CA SER A 141 20.59 1.28 -16.95
C SER A 141 19.17 1.20 -17.52
N LEU A 142 18.20 1.90 -16.93
CA LEU A 142 16.82 2.02 -17.41
C LEU A 142 16.50 3.40 -18.00
N ARG A 143 17.49 4.30 -18.22
CA ARG A 143 17.25 5.65 -18.77
C ARG A 143 16.46 5.63 -20.08
N ASP A 144 16.73 4.66 -20.94
CA ASP A 144 16.07 4.52 -22.24
C ASP A 144 14.58 4.14 -22.10
N LEU A 145 14.24 3.42 -21.03
CA LEU A 145 12.86 3.02 -20.72
C LEU A 145 12.11 4.10 -19.91
N PHE A 146 12.83 4.77 -19.00
CA PHE A 146 12.33 5.82 -18.11
C PHE A 146 13.22 7.08 -18.18
N PRO A 147 13.03 7.90 -19.22
CA PRO A 147 13.76 9.17 -19.36
C PRO A 147 13.49 10.17 -18.23
N PHE A 148 12.32 10.11 -17.59
CA PHE A 148 11.92 11.01 -16.50
C PHE A 148 11.95 10.30 -15.15
N ARG A 149 12.42 10.98 -14.10
CA ARG A 149 12.51 10.40 -12.76
C ARG A 149 12.44 11.45 -11.66
N VAL A 150 11.93 11.04 -10.51
CA VAL A 150 12.07 11.72 -9.23
C VAL A 150 12.48 10.68 -8.20
N SER A 151 13.60 10.89 -7.52
CA SER A 151 14.14 9.91 -6.57
C SER A 151 14.66 10.58 -5.32
N VAL A 152 14.42 9.92 -4.19
CA VAL A 152 14.98 10.24 -2.87
C VAL A 152 15.64 8.96 -2.36
N PRO A 153 16.85 8.62 -2.86
CA PRO A 153 17.55 7.43 -2.41
C PRO A 153 18.01 7.62 -0.97
N GLU A 154 17.74 6.64 -0.11
CA GLU A 154 18.06 6.73 1.32
C GLU A 154 18.42 5.35 1.88
N GLY A 155 19.27 5.34 2.91
CA GLY A 155 19.64 4.11 3.59
C GLY A 155 18.50 3.52 4.42
N TRP A 156 18.72 2.32 4.97
CA TRP A 156 17.85 1.71 5.98
C TRP A 156 16.38 1.52 5.57
N GLY A 157 16.09 1.40 4.27
CA GLY A 157 14.74 1.16 3.75
C GLY A 157 13.85 2.41 3.68
N ASN A 158 14.41 3.61 3.73
CA ASN A 158 13.61 4.85 3.72
C ASN A 158 13.49 5.50 2.35
N GLY A 159 14.21 4.99 1.33
CA GLY A 159 14.23 5.61 0.02
C GLY A 159 12.99 5.32 -0.82
N LEU A 160 12.70 6.21 -1.75
CA LEU A 160 11.57 6.10 -2.66
C LEU A 160 11.93 6.75 -4.01
N ALA A 161 11.50 6.15 -5.11
CA ALA A 161 11.63 6.72 -6.44
C ALA A 161 10.39 6.49 -7.29
N ILE A 162 10.16 7.41 -8.23
CA ILE A 162 9.22 7.27 -9.33
C ILE A 162 10.00 7.44 -10.63
N LEU A 163 9.97 6.41 -11.47
CA LEU A 163 10.52 6.42 -12.82
C LEU A 163 9.37 6.48 -13.82
N SER A 164 9.51 7.23 -14.91
CA SER A 164 8.44 7.46 -15.88
C SER A 164 8.94 7.55 -17.32
N ARG A 165 8.19 6.93 -18.23
CA ARG A 165 8.30 7.13 -19.68
C ARG A 165 7.63 8.43 -20.11
N HIS A 166 6.59 8.84 -19.40
CA HIS A 166 5.84 10.07 -19.65
C HIS A 166 6.52 11.28 -18.99
N PRO A 167 6.46 12.47 -19.62
CA PRO A 167 6.97 13.70 -19.03
C PRO A 167 6.39 13.97 -17.65
N ILE A 168 7.25 14.35 -16.71
CA ILE A 168 6.86 14.85 -15.38
C ILE A 168 6.75 16.37 -15.48
N THR A 169 5.53 16.89 -15.46
CA THR A 169 5.25 18.34 -15.65
C THR A 169 5.26 19.11 -14.33
N ALA A 170 5.10 18.41 -13.21
CA ALA A 170 5.28 18.95 -11.86
C ALA A 170 5.67 17.82 -10.90
N GLU A 171 6.48 18.15 -9.89
CA GLU A 171 6.89 17.22 -8.86
C GLU A 171 6.93 17.89 -7.49
N ARG A 172 6.74 17.09 -6.44
CA ARG A 172 6.90 17.53 -5.05
C ARG A 172 7.25 16.34 -4.16
N VAL A 173 8.32 16.48 -3.37
CA VAL A 173 8.62 15.56 -2.27
C VAL A 173 7.97 16.10 -1.00
N LEU A 174 7.09 15.30 -0.41
CA LEU A 174 6.43 15.59 0.85
C LEU A 174 7.08 14.81 1.98
N TRP A 175 7.01 15.33 3.19
CA TRP A 175 7.44 14.65 4.41
C TRP A 175 6.27 14.60 5.40
N PRO A 176 5.24 13.76 5.16
CA PRO A 176 3.98 13.84 5.90
C PRO A 176 4.16 13.63 7.40
N PHE A 177 5.06 12.72 7.79
CA PHE A 177 5.53 12.51 9.17
C PHE A 177 6.71 11.52 9.18
N GLY A 178 7.48 11.52 10.28
CA GLY A 178 8.41 10.41 10.60
C GLY A 178 9.68 10.33 9.77
N GLY A 179 9.99 11.37 8.97
CA GLY A 179 11.19 11.38 8.14
C GLY A 179 11.15 10.41 6.95
N ARG A 180 9.97 9.88 6.60
CA ARG A 180 9.77 9.12 5.36
C ARG A 180 9.11 9.99 4.29
N PRO A 181 9.60 9.96 3.03
CA PRO A 181 9.04 10.79 1.97
C PRO A 181 7.75 10.19 1.41
N ALA A 182 6.92 11.05 0.83
CA ALA A 182 5.98 10.68 -0.21
C ALA A 182 6.31 11.53 -1.45
N ILE A 183 6.37 10.93 -2.63
CA ILE A 183 6.69 11.65 -3.87
C ILE A 183 5.40 11.84 -4.65
N VAL A 184 5.06 13.08 -4.99
CA VAL A 184 3.93 13.44 -5.84
C VAL A 184 4.47 13.90 -7.18
N VAL A 185 3.98 13.32 -8.28
CA VAL A 185 4.30 13.76 -9.64
C VAL A 185 3.03 13.95 -10.45
N ARG A 186 3.07 14.91 -11.38
CA ARG A 186 2.08 15.10 -12.43
C ARG A 186 2.68 14.62 -13.74
N LEU A 187 2.06 13.60 -14.32
CA LEU A 187 2.49 12.94 -15.55
C LEU A 187 1.65 13.41 -16.73
N GLU A 188 2.26 13.63 -17.88
CA GLU A 188 1.55 13.91 -19.13
C GLU A 188 1.37 12.61 -19.94
N VAL A 189 0.21 11.96 -19.79
CA VAL A 189 -0.11 10.67 -20.43
C VAL A 189 -1.05 10.91 -21.60
N SER A 190 -0.51 10.87 -22.83
CA SER A 190 -1.28 11.10 -24.07
C SER A 190 -2.08 12.42 -24.04
N ALA A 191 -1.40 13.53 -23.73
CA ALA A 191 -1.97 14.88 -23.57
C ALA A 191 -3.01 15.02 -22.45
N ARG A 192 -3.01 14.08 -21.49
CA ARG A 192 -3.87 14.12 -20.30
C ARG A 192 -3.03 14.05 -19.03
N PRO A 193 -3.27 14.96 -18.08
CA PRO A 193 -2.46 15.01 -16.87
C PRO A 193 -2.97 14.01 -15.82
N VAL A 194 -2.07 13.17 -15.29
CA VAL A 194 -2.36 12.17 -14.25
C VAL A 194 -1.49 12.42 -13.03
N THR A 195 -2.08 12.43 -11.84
CA THR A 195 -1.32 12.52 -10.58
C THR A 195 -0.91 11.13 -10.11
N LEU A 196 0.38 10.93 -9.83
CA LEU A 196 0.90 9.72 -9.21
C LEU A 196 1.57 10.08 -7.89
N ILE A 197 1.27 9.31 -6.85
CA ILE A 197 1.92 9.41 -5.54
C ILE A 197 2.59 8.08 -5.20
N GLY A 198 3.90 8.13 -4.94
CA GLY A 198 4.65 7.07 -4.28
C GLY A 198 4.65 7.28 -2.77
N VAL A 199 4.46 6.22 -1.98
CA VAL A 199 4.47 6.31 -0.51
C VAL A 199 5.13 5.10 0.14
N HIS A 200 5.80 5.32 1.27
CA HIS A 200 6.31 4.26 2.14
C HIS A 200 6.38 4.79 3.60
N PRO A 201 5.31 4.74 4.40
CA PRO A 201 5.35 5.13 5.81
C PRO A 201 6.09 4.07 6.64
N ASP A 202 6.39 4.38 7.91
CA ASP A 202 7.13 3.46 8.79
C ASP A 202 6.44 2.11 8.96
N ALA A 203 7.23 1.03 9.04
CA ALA A 203 6.73 -0.26 9.51
C ALA A 203 6.35 -0.20 10.99
N PRO A 204 5.38 -1.02 11.46
CA PRO A 204 5.22 -1.27 12.88
C PRO A 204 6.55 -1.70 13.50
N SER A 205 6.93 -1.06 14.61
CA SER A 205 8.19 -1.37 15.29
C SER A 205 7.97 -1.57 16.79
N ARG A 206 9.05 -1.79 17.54
CA ARG A 206 9.00 -1.80 19.02
C ARG A 206 8.45 -0.50 19.61
N TRP A 207 8.48 0.60 18.85
CA TRP A 207 7.97 1.92 19.22
C TRP A 207 6.49 2.14 18.81
N GLY A 208 5.85 1.13 18.21
CA GLY A 208 4.45 1.16 17.79
C GLY A 208 4.22 1.62 16.36
N THR A 209 2.98 2.05 16.08
CA THR A 209 2.48 2.42 14.73
C THR A 209 2.23 3.91 14.57
N ALA A 210 2.41 4.72 15.62
CA ALA A 210 1.97 6.11 15.65
C ALA A 210 2.62 7.00 14.56
N SER A 211 3.84 6.69 14.16
CA SER A 211 4.52 7.38 13.05
C SER A 211 3.83 7.09 11.72
N ARG A 212 3.61 5.80 11.40
CA ARG A 212 2.85 5.36 10.24
C ARG A 212 1.45 5.95 10.19
N ASP A 213 0.73 5.87 11.30
CA ASP A 213 -0.66 6.33 11.36
C ASP A 213 -0.76 7.85 11.17
N ARG A 214 0.19 8.64 11.70
CA ARG A 214 0.27 10.09 11.44
C ARG A 214 0.66 10.39 9.99
N HIS A 215 1.64 9.67 9.45
CA HIS A 215 2.06 9.81 8.07
C HIS A 215 0.87 9.63 7.12
N LEU A 216 0.14 8.52 7.26
CA LEU A 216 -1.02 8.23 6.42
C LEU A 216 -2.14 9.26 6.62
N ARG A 217 -2.45 9.68 7.85
CA ARG A 217 -3.46 10.73 8.07
C ARG A 217 -3.09 12.06 7.40
N ASN A 218 -1.85 12.52 7.55
CA ASN A 218 -1.39 13.79 7.00
C ASN A 218 -1.33 13.73 5.47
N LEU A 219 -0.84 12.60 4.91
CA LEU A 219 -0.84 12.36 3.48
C LEU A 219 -2.27 12.27 2.92
N GLY A 220 -3.19 11.62 3.62
CA GLY A 220 -4.59 11.49 3.20
C GLY A 220 -5.28 12.84 3.02
N ARG A 221 -5.06 13.79 3.95
CA ARG A 221 -5.54 15.18 3.82
C ARG A 221 -4.97 15.86 2.59
N THR A 222 -3.68 15.67 2.34
CA THR A 222 -3.01 16.24 1.15
C THR A 222 -3.59 15.64 -0.14
N VAL A 223 -3.73 14.32 -0.20
CA VAL A 223 -4.20 13.59 -1.39
C VAL A 223 -5.65 13.92 -1.74
N ALA A 224 -6.50 14.21 -0.75
CA ALA A 224 -7.89 14.60 -0.97
C ALA A 224 -8.03 15.84 -1.86
N ASP A 225 -7.07 16.78 -1.78
CA ASP A 225 -7.08 18.06 -2.51
C ASP A 225 -6.29 18.01 -3.83
N LEU A 226 -5.69 16.86 -4.17
CA LEU A 226 -4.88 16.74 -5.39
C LEU A 226 -5.77 16.52 -6.63
N PRO A 227 -5.37 17.08 -7.80
CA PRO A 227 -6.17 16.94 -9.00
C PRO A 227 -6.20 15.49 -9.50
N ARG A 228 -7.39 15.07 -9.94
CA ARG A 228 -7.66 13.77 -10.57
C ARG A 228 -7.43 13.83 -12.10
N PRO A 229 -7.26 12.71 -12.81
CA PRO A 229 -7.13 11.33 -12.32
C PRO A 229 -5.89 11.15 -11.45
N LEU A 230 -5.99 10.30 -10.43
CA LEU A 230 -4.99 10.15 -9.38
C LEU A 230 -4.80 8.68 -8.99
N VAL A 231 -3.54 8.30 -8.77
CA VAL A 231 -3.16 7.00 -8.21
C VAL A 231 -2.16 7.18 -7.05
N VAL A 232 -2.38 6.47 -5.96
CA VAL A 232 -1.41 6.30 -4.87
C VAL A 232 -0.92 4.86 -4.91
N ALA A 233 0.39 4.66 -4.94
CA ALA A 233 1.02 3.35 -4.95
C ALA A 233 2.15 3.30 -3.91
N GLY A 234 2.17 2.28 -3.07
CA GLY A 234 3.22 2.14 -2.06
C GLY A 234 3.12 0.88 -1.23
N ASP A 235 4.16 0.61 -0.45
CA ASP A 235 4.09 -0.24 0.73
C ASP A 235 3.54 0.61 1.86
N PHE A 236 2.31 0.36 2.33
CA PHE A 236 1.71 1.13 3.41
C PHE A 236 2.07 0.58 4.79
N ASN A 237 2.76 -0.57 4.85
CA ASN A 237 3.08 -1.26 6.10
C ASN A 237 1.83 -1.55 6.97
N THR A 238 0.70 -1.78 6.31
CA THR A 238 -0.57 -2.11 6.96
C THR A 238 -1.49 -2.87 6.02
N THR A 239 -2.31 -3.77 6.56
CA THR A 239 -3.31 -4.55 5.82
C THR A 239 -4.58 -3.73 5.50
N PRO A 240 -5.38 -4.12 4.49
CA PRO A 240 -6.59 -3.39 4.07
C PRO A 240 -7.65 -3.24 5.17
N TRP A 241 -7.69 -4.19 6.10
CA TRP A 241 -8.62 -4.22 7.23
C TRP A 241 -8.08 -3.54 8.50
N SER A 242 -6.94 -2.85 8.42
CA SER A 242 -6.49 -1.98 9.52
C SER A 242 -7.24 -0.66 9.51
N TYR A 243 -7.38 -0.06 10.70
CA TYR A 243 -8.01 1.23 10.86
C TYR A 243 -7.25 2.34 10.11
N ALA A 244 -5.91 2.27 10.06
CA ALA A 244 -5.08 3.30 9.42
C ALA A 244 -5.30 3.31 7.90
N PHE A 245 -5.40 2.13 7.28
CA PHE A 245 -5.70 2.00 5.86
C PHE A 245 -7.12 2.47 5.53
N THR A 246 -8.11 2.00 6.30
CA THR A 246 -9.52 2.39 6.09
C THR A 246 -9.75 3.88 6.33
N ASP A 247 -9.02 4.52 7.24
CA ASP A 247 -9.04 5.98 7.42
C ASP A 247 -8.46 6.71 6.21
N PHE A 248 -7.34 6.21 5.65
CA PHE A 248 -6.73 6.78 4.43
C PHE A 248 -7.67 6.67 3.22
N VAL A 249 -8.26 5.49 2.99
CA VAL A 249 -9.23 5.26 1.91
C VAL A 249 -10.42 6.22 2.04
N ARG A 250 -10.98 6.36 3.25
CA ARG A 250 -12.11 7.27 3.49
C ARG A 250 -11.75 8.73 3.29
N ALA A 251 -10.57 9.16 3.73
CA ALA A 251 -10.14 10.55 3.59
C ALA A 251 -9.87 10.95 2.13
N THR A 252 -9.42 10.00 1.30
CA THR A 252 -9.01 10.28 -0.10
C THR A 252 -10.09 9.95 -1.13
N GLU A 253 -11.10 9.18 -0.73
CA GLU A 253 -12.15 8.64 -1.61
C GLU A 253 -11.58 7.86 -2.81
N LEU A 254 -10.38 7.30 -2.66
CA LEU A 254 -9.76 6.44 -3.65
C LEU A 254 -10.28 5.02 -3.48
N ARG A 255 -10.34 4.29 -4.59
CA ARG A 255 -10.71 2.89 -4.64
C ARG A 255 -9.46 2.05 -4.41
N PRO A 256 -9.36 1.31 -3.30
CA PRO A 256 -8.23 0.41 -3.09
C PRO A 256 -8.33 -0.80 -4.01
N THR A 257 -7.18 -1.32 -4.40
CA THR A 257 -7.07 -2.62 -5.07
C THR A 257 -6.67 -3.72 -4.08
N PHE A 258 -6.81 -4.98 -4.51
CA PHE A 258 -6.41 -6.13 -3.72
C PHE A 258 -5.84 -7.23 -4.62
N ILE A 259 -4.56 -7.49 -4.51
CA ILE A 259 -3.85 -8.55 -5.24
C ILE A 259 -3.49 -9.76 -4.35
N GLY A 260 -3.86 -9.70 -3.07
CA GLY A 260 -3.46 -10.68 -2.06
C GLY A 260 -2.07 -10.40 -1.47
N PRO A 261 -1.55 -11.34 -0.67
CA PRO A 261 -0.28 -11.16 0.03
C PRO A 261 0.92 -10.87 -0.87
N THR A 262 1.70 -9.88 -0.46
CA THR A 262 2.97 -9.47 -1.07
C THR A 262 4.15 -9.66 -0.12
N TRP A 263 3.93 -9.62 1.20
CA TRP A 263 4.97 -9.76 2.22
C TRP A 263 4.60 -10.79 3.30
N PRO A 264 5.55 -11.60 3.81
CA PRO A 264 6.85 -11.84 3.21
C PRO A 264 6.66 -12.73 1.96
N ALA A 265 7.30 -12.37 0.86
CA ALA A 265 7.11 -13.02 -0.43
C ALA A 265 7.41 -14.52 -0.40
N GLY A 266 8.35 -14.95 0.45
CA GLY A 266 8.68 -16.36 0.68
C GLY A 266 7.54 -17.22 1.26
N LEU A 267 6.51 -16.60 1.86
CA LEU A 267 5.32 -17.30 2.36
C LEU A 267 4.18 -17.35 1.33
N ALA A 268 4.35 -16.73 0.15
CA ALA A 268 3.35 -16.68 -0.92
C ALA A 268 1.94 -16.34 -0.37
N ARG A 269 0.98 -17.27 -0.48
CA ARG A 269 -0.41 -17.07 -0.04
C ARG A 269 -0.59 -16.99 1.49
N PHE A 270 0.43 -17.28 2.27
CA PHE A 270 0.39 -17.22 3.74
C PHE A 270 0.97 -15.90 4.31
N GLY A 271 1.41 -14.97 3.45
CA GLY A 271 1.79 -13.62 3.88
C GLY A 271 0.59 -12.71 4.19
N ILE A 272 0.86 -11.41 4.22
CA ILE A 272 -0.10 -10.31 4.35
C ILE A 272 0.01 -9.31 3.19
N PRO A 273 -1.09 -8.66 2.78
CA PRO A 273 -1.12 -7.63 1.75
C PRO A 273 -0.82 -6.25 2.35
N ILE A 274 0.42 -5.78 2.26
CA ILE A 274 0.83 -4.44 2.76
C ILE A 274 1.22 -3.46 1.66
N ASP A 275 1.41 -3.95 0.44
CA ASP A 275 1.61 -3.15 -0.75
C ASP A 275 0.26 -2.87 -1.43
N HIS A 276 -0.06 -1.59 -1.63
CA HIS A 276 -1.37 -1.15 -2.13
C HIS A 276 -1.24 -0.20 -3.30
N LEU A 277 -2.20 -0.33 -4.21
CA LEU A 277 -2.49 0.66 -5.24
C LEU A 277 -3.93 1.14 -5.04
N LEU A 278 -4.13 2.45 -4.96
CA LEU A 278 -5.43 3.10 -4.82
C LEU A 278 -5.63 4.09 -5.95
N THR A 279 -6.77 4.03 -6.64
CA THR A 279 -7.05 4.91 -7.79
C THR A 279 -8.31 5.73 -7.61
N SER A 280 -8.35 6.89 -8.25
CA SER A 280 -9.57 7.66 -8.37
C SER A 280 -10.58 6.98 -9.30
N PRO A 281 -11.89 7.23 -9.16
CA PRO A 281 -12.92 6.58 -9.99
C PRO A 281 -12.76 6.71 -11.51
N ASP A 282 -12.10 7.76 -11.97
CA ASP A 282 -11.78 8.09 -13.37
C ASP A 282 -10.51 7.38 -13.90
N LEU A 283 -9.80 6.63 -13.05
CA LEU A 283 -8.67 5.78 -13.38
C LEU A 283 -8.90 4.34 -12.88
N PRO A 284 -9.93 3.63 -13.38
CA PRO A 284 -10.21 2.27 -12.95
C PRO A 284 -9.08 1.31 -13.34
N VAL A 285 -8.97 0.22 -12.57
CA VAL A 285 -7.92 -0.80 -12.75
C VAL A 285 -8.47 -1.93 -13.61
N ALA A 286 -7.80 -2.19 -14.75
CA ALA A 286 -8.14 -3.25 -15.70
C ALA A 286 -7.52 -4.59 -15.35
N SER A 287 -6.29 -4.58 -14.82
CA SER A 287 -5.61 -5.80 -14.39
C SER A 287 -4.57 -5.53 -13.30
N LEU A 288 -4.32 -6.56 -12.49
CA LEU A 288 -3.28 -6.59 -11.47
C LEU A 288 -2.57 -7.93 -11.53
N ILE A 289 -1.24 -7.88 -11.60
CA ILE A 289 -0.39 -9.06 -11.68
C ILE A 289 0.64 -8.99 -10.56
N ARG A 290 0.72 -10.05 -9.75
CA ARG A 290 1.79 -10.22 -8.77
C ARG A 290 2.99 -10.89 -9.44
N GLY A 291 4.14 -10.22 -9.45
CA GLY A 291 5.39 -10.78 -9.96
C GLY A 291 6.12 -11.64 -8.91
N PRO A 292 7.21 -12.32 -9.33
CA PRO A 292 8.11 -13.00 -8.40
C PRO A 292 9.00 -11.99 -7.66
N ALA A 293 9.54 -12.35 -6.49
CA ALA A 293 10.14 -11.40 -5.55
C ALA A 293 11.53 -10.85 -5.94
N PHE A 294 12.23 -11.45 -6.90
CA PHE A 294 13.57 -11.01 -7.36
C PHE A 294 14.60 -10.78 -6.24
N GLY A 295 14.56 -11.57 -5.16
CA GLY A 295 15.43 -11.43 -3.99
C GLY A 295 14.97 -10.41 -2.95
N SER A 296 13.88 -9.69 -3.21
CA SER A 296 13.16 -8.90 -2.21
C SER A 296 12.32 -9.80 -1.28
N ASP A 297 12.01 -9.30 -0.09
CA ASP A 297 11.00 -9.88 0.79
C ASP A 297 9.57 -9.43 0.43
N HIS A 298 9.42 -8.56 -0.57
CA HIS A 298 8.14 -8.20 -1.19
C HIS A 298 7.99 -8.77 -2.60
N ALA A 299 6.76 -9.14 -2.96
CA ALA A 299 6.39 -9.44 -4.33
C ALA A 299 5.98 -8.16 -5.07
N PRO A 300 6.55 -7.86 -6.25
CA PRO A 300 6.19 -6.68 -7.02
C PRO A 300 4.79 -6.80 -7.63
N ILE A 301 4.19 -5.67 -7.94
CA ILE A 301 2.86 -5.56 -8.52
C ILE A 301 2.96 -4.83 -9.86
N LEU A 302 2.36 -5.38 -10.91
CA LEU A 302 2.12 -4.70 -12.17
C LEU A 302 0.62 -4.43 -12.29
N ALA A 303 0.25 -3.16 -12.39
CA ALA A 303 -1.11 -2.71 -12.56
C ALA A 303 -1.30 -2.13 -13.96
N GLU A 304 -2.45 -2.41 -14.57
CA GLU A 304 -2.92 -1.72 -15.75
C GLU A 304 -4.16 -0.91 -15.39
N MET A 305 -4.11 0.39 -15.63
CA MET A 305 -5.21 1.32 -15.39
C MET A 305 -5.75 1.86 -16.71
N LEU A 306 -7.04 2.14 -16.75
CA LEU A 306 -7.69 2.76 -17.91
C LEU A 306 -7.86 4.24 -17.65
N LEU A 307 -7.15 5.06 -18.40
CA LEU A 307 -7.37 6.49 -18.45
C LEU A 307 -8.61 6.76 -19.31
N THR A 308 -9.76 6.79 -18.65
CA THR A 308 -11.06 7.06 -19.30
C THR A 308 -11.08 8.48 -19.87
N ALA A 309 -11.81 8.69 -20.97
CA ALA A 309 -12.08 10.05 -21.43
C ALA A 309 -12.78 10.80 -20.28
N PRO A 310 -12.46 12.09 -20.04
CA PRO A 310 -13.22 12.86 -19.08
C PRO A 310 -14.69 12.72 -19.46
N ALA A 311 -15.55 12.42 -18.48
CA ALA A 311 -16.99 12.48 -18.70
C ALA A 311 -17.25 13.84 -19.35
N VAL A 312 -17.88 13.85 -20.53
CA VAL A 312 -18.20 15.09 -21.24
C VAL A 312 -19.19 15.85 -20.38
N VAL A 313 -18.67 16.64 -19.45
CA VAL A 313 -19.43 17.71 -18.81
C VAL A 313 -19.53 18.76 -19.90
N ARG A 314 -20.68 18.82 -20.56
CA ARG A 314 -21.02 19.96 -21.43
C ARG A 314 -21.10 21.20 -20.55
N GLY A 315 -19.97 21.89 -20.42
CA GLY A 315 -19.81 23.18 -19.75
C GLY A 315 -18.72 23.97 -20.46
N PRO A 316 -18.77 25.32 -20.46
CA PRO A 316 -17.91 26.15 -21.29
C PRO A 316 -16.44 25.95 -20.91
N SER A 317 -15.57 26.00 -21.91
CA SER A 317 -14.11 25.86 -21.83
C SER A 317 -13.54 26.72 -20.69
N GLY A 318 -13.23 26.07 -19.56
CA GLY A 318 -12.57 26.68 -18.42
C GLY A 318 -11.06 26.78 -18.62
N PRO A 319 -10.38 27.63 -17.81
CA PRO A 319 -8.94 27.80 -17.86
C PRO A 319 -8.17 26.49 -17.56
N PRO A 320 -6.87 26.43 -17.92
CA PRO A 320 -6.03 25.25 -17.68
C PRO A 320 -6.06 24.80 -16.21
N PRO A 321 -5.88 23.48 -15.94
CA PRO A 321 -5.90 22.96 -14.58
C PRO A 321 -4.85 23.68 -13.71
N PRO A 322 -5.20 24.04 -12.46
CA PRO A 322 -4.31 24.79 -11.60
C PRO A 322 -3.02 24.02 -11.30
N ALA A 323 -1.92 24.76 -11.12
CA ALA A 323 -0.69 24.22 -10.55
C ALA A 323 -0.97 23.54 -9.20
N LEU A 324 -0.18 22.52 -8.83
CA LEU A 324 -0.30 21.85 -7.53
C LEU A 324 -0.43 22.89 -6.41
N PRO A 325 -1.56 22.94 -5.67
CA PRO A 325 -1.81 23.99 -4.70
C PRO A 325 -0.66 24.09 -3.71
N ALA A 326 -0.35 25.31 -3.25
CA ALA A 326 0.55 25.51 -2.13
C ALA A 326 -0.14 24.94 -0.88
N LEU A 327 0.24 23.73 -0.48
CA LEU A 327 -0.33 23.08 0.70
C LEU A 327 0.33 23.65 1.95
N VAL A 328 -0.49 24.13 2.89
CA VAL A 328 -0.06 24.57 4.21
C VAL A 328 -0.12 23.36 5.14
N PHE A 329 1.03 22.89 5.60
CA PHE A 329 1.09 21.83 6.61
C PHE A 329 0.74 22.41 7.98
N HIS A 330 -0.26 21.83 8.65
CA HIS A 330 -0.43 22.02 10.09
C HIS A 330 0.51 21.03 10.80
N CYS A 331 1.65 21.51 11.26
CA CYS A 331 2.60 20.74 12.05
C CYS A 331 2.09 20.57 13.48
N ASP A 332 1.13 19.68 13.70
CA ASP A 332 0.79 19.26 15.06
C ASP A 332 1.88 18.33 15.61
N GLY A 333 2.77 18.88 16.44
CA GLY A 333 3.57 18.11 17.40
C GLY A 333 4.90 17.56 16.89
N TYR A 334 5.73 18.37 16.23
CA TYR A 334 7.18 18.11 16.24
C TYR A 334 7.73 18.39 17.64
N PRO A 335 8.24 17.41 18.41
CA PRO A 335 9.16 17.74 19.48
C PRO A 335 10.42 18.34 18.84
N GLU A 336 10.87 19.49 19.35
CA GLU A 336 12.18 20.02 18.98
C GLU A 336 13.25 18.92 19.14
N PRO A 337 14.20 18.79 18.19
CA PRO A 337 15.29 17.86 18.34
C PRO A 337 16.12 18.23 19.58
N ARG A 338 16.24 17.30 20.55
CA ARG A 338 17.16 17.44 21.67
C ARG A 338 18.58 17.64 21.11
N ARG A 339 19.26 18.67 21.62
CA ARG A 339 20.55 19.23 21.15
C ARG A 339 21.78 18.28 21.15
N SER A 340 21.64 16.95 21.21
CA SER A 340 22.80 16.04 21.37
C SER A 340 23.01 15.00 20.27
N GLU A 341 22.28 15.00 19.16
CA GLU A 341 22.57 14.10 18.02
C GLU A 341 22.71 14.91 16.71
N SER A 342 23.82 15.63 16.60
CA SER A 342 24.17 16.40 15.40
C SER A 342 24.80 15.50 14.33
N ARG A 343 23.99 14.98 13.40
CA ARG A 343 24.47 14.74 12.03
C ARG A 343 23.41 14.65 10.93
N TYR A 344 22.24 15.26 11.05
CA TYR A 344 21.39 15.55 9.88
C TYR A 344 20.47 16.75 10.16
N SER A 345 21.06 17.94 10.20
CA SER A 345 20.33 19.20 10.13
C SER A 345 20.29 19.64 8.66
N ARG A 346 19.32 19.14 7.90
CA ARG A 346 18.82 19.90 6.74
C ARG A 346 17.50 20.51 7.14
N ARG A 347 17.50 21.85 7.21
CA ARG A 347 16.29 22.67 7.36
C ARG A 347 15.31 22.25 6.27
N SER A 348 14.12 21.81 6.67
CA SER A 348 13.00 21.58 5.77
C SER A 348 12.57 22.94 5.18
N PRO A 349 12.64 23.18 3.86
CA PRO A 349 12.23 24.45 3.30
C PRO A 349 10.73 24.43 3.03
N ALA A 350 9.91 24.38 4.09
CA ALA A 350 8.47 24.69 4.08
C ALA A 350 7.87 24.53 5.50
N CYS A 351 8.38 25.29 6.47
CA CYS A 351 7.60 25.62 7.66
C CYS A 351 7.35 27.13 7.61
N ARG A 352 6.11 27.54 7.35
CA ARG A 352 5.60 28.87 7.68
C ARG A 352 4.48 28.69 8.67
#